data_AF-A0A7S8E6B3-F1
#
_entry.id   AF-A0A7S8E6B3-F1
#
_cell.length_a   1.000
_cell.length_b   1.000
_cell.length_c   1.000
_cell.angle_alpha   90.00
_cell.angle_beta   90.00
_cell.angle_gamma   90.00
#
_symmetry.space_group_name_H-M   'P 1'
#
loop_
_entity.id
_entity.type
_entity.pdbx_description
1 polymer ?
#
loop_
_entity_poly.entity_id
_entity_poly.type
_entity_poly.pdbx_seq_one_letter_code
_entity_poly.pdbx_strand_id
1 'polypeptide(L)'
;MIAQSGTFDDTRLPVSLYLHIPFCRTICTYCAFNTYADLDDLIPAFVDALCQEMRFVGASRSNIQLKTIYFGGGTPSLLTAKQYEQLFATIEQVFDTSQVVETTLESNPNDLSFGYLRDLRAVGFNRISIGAQTANQRELSLYGRRHDFDEVVHAVSDARQAGFQNISLDLIYGAPDQTVDEWGATLAQAIALQPDHFSLYNLELKGGTVLTHQVDVGELTRPDDDVSADMYDLATDCLGEGGYQQYEISNWSRPGYESEHNLQYWRNLPYLGLGPGAHGFASGVRYNVLRLPQRYIDRLAAAQHSEEYPRTPVTAKAIAVDRETDMQETIMMGMRMLQEGIQRDTFRQRFGVDIVDEYADAIKKHQNYGLLSVDDEKISLTQQGRFLSNAVIRDFF
;
A
#
# COMPACT_ATOMS: atom_id res chain seq x y z
N MET A 1 -37.03 -13.58 17.34
CA MET A 1 -36.75 -12.24 16.75
C MET A 1 -35.24 -12.12 16.68
N ILE A 2 -34.70 -12.41 15.50
CA ILE A 2 -33.25 -12.34 15.26
C ILE A 2 -32.90 -10.85 15.30
N ALA A 3 -32.13 -10.45 16.31
CA ALA A 3 -31.62 -9.10 16.42
C ALA A 3 -30.81 -8.82 15.14
N GLN A 4 -31.24 -7.82 14.38
CA GLN A 4 -30.40 -7.21 13.35
C GLN A 4 -29.21 -6.60 14.08
N SER A 5 -28.10 -7.34 14.08
CA SER A 5 -26.79 -6.87 14.54
C SER A 5 -26.44 -5.62 13.76
N GLY A 6 -26.22 -4.51 14.46
CA GLY A 6 -25.78 -3.26 13.87
C GLY A 6 -24.45 -3.46 13.15
N THR A 7 -24.51 -3.65 11.84
CA THR A 7 -23.37 -3.49 10.95
C THR A 7 -23.03 -2.01 10.94
N PHE A 8 -21.77 -1.68 11.25
CA PHE A 8 -21.23 -0.34 11.10
C PHE A 8 -21.65 0.26 9.74
N ASP A 9 -22.37 1.40 9.77
CA ASP A 9 -22.85 2.06 8.55
C ASP A 9 -21.69 2.80 7.88
N ASP A 10 -20.92 2.07 7.09
CA ASP A 10 -19.79 2.59 6.32
C ASP A 10 -20.23 3.50 5.15
N THR A 11 -21.53 3.62 4.90
CA THR A 11 -22.05 4.27 3.70
C THR A 11 -21.88 5.80 3.73
N ARG A 12 -21.48 6.37 4.86
CA ARG A 12 -21.24 7.82 5.00
C ARG A 12 -19.77 8.18 5.23
N LEU A 13 -18.89 7.19 5.25
CA LEU A 13 -17.47 7.44 5.49
C LEU A 13 -16.77 7.83 4.18
N PRO A 14 -15.80 8.76 4.25
CA PRO A 14 -14.90 9.00 3.14
C PRO A 14 -14.20 7.71 2.71
N VAL A 15 -14.10 7.50 1.40
CA VAL A 15 -13.53 6.31 0.78
C VAL A 15 -12.16 6.66 0.19
N SER A 16 -11.20 5.75 0.23
CA SER A 16 -9.93 5.91 -0.50
C SER A 16 -10.01 5.27 -1.89
N LEU A 17 -9.41 5.90 -2.90
CA LEU A 17 -9.39 5.38 -4.27
C LEU A 17 -8.00 4.86 -4.62
N TYR A 18 -7.90 3.56 -4.89
CA TYR A 18 -6.69 2.92 -5.43
C TYR A 18 -6.89 2.59 -6.91
N LEU A 19 -5.98 3.08 -7.74
CA LEU A 19 -5.96 2.84 -9.18
C LEU A 19 -4.72 2.01 -9.54
N HIS A 20 -4.94 0.76 -9.94
CA HIS A 20 -3.88 -0.18 -10.28
C HIS A 20 -3.43 0.01 -11.74
N ILE A 21 -2.16 0.38 -11.92
CA ILE A 21 -1.52 0.53 -13.22
C ILE A 21 -0.62 -0.68 -13.46
N PRO A 22 -1.01 -1.66 -14.32
CA PRO A 22 -0.38 -2.98 -14.35
C PRO A 22 0.87 -3.06 -15.24
N PHE A 23 1.35 -1.95 -15.80
CA PHE A 23 2.43 -1.94 -16.80
C PHE A 23 3.79 -1.74 -16.16
N CYS A 24 4.79 -2.49 -16.61
CA CYS A 24 6.20 -2.31 -16.27
C CYS A 24 7.04 -2.39 -17.54
N ARG A 25 8.16 -1.64 -17.63
CA ARG A 25 9.15 -1.90 -18.70
C ARG A 25 9.96 -3.18 -18.45
N THR A 26 10.12 -3.56 -17.19
CA THR A 26 10.82 -4.78 -16.77
C THR A 26 10.21 -5.25 -15.45
N ILE A 27 10.01 -6.55 -15.31
CA ILE A 27 9.51 -7.15 -14.08
C ILE A 27 10.72 -7.42 -13.17
N CYS A 28 10.73 -6.81 -11.97
CA CYS A 28 11.79 -7.02 -10.99
C CYS A 28 11.82 -8.50 -10.56
N THR A 29 13.00 -9.03 -10.24
CA THR A 29 13.19 -10.48 -9.97
C THR A 29 12.42 -10.98 -8.75
N TYR A 30 12.07 -10.08 -7.82
CA TYR A 30 11.27 -10.35 -6.62
C TYR A 30 9.77 -10.04 -6.77
N CYS A 31 9.36 -9.40 -7.87
CA CYS A 31 8.01 -8.84 -7.99
C CYS A 31 6.97 -9.96 -8.20
N ALA A 32 5.99 -10.03 -7.29
CA ALA A 32 4.83 -10.93 -7.38
C ALA A 32 3.51 -10.19 -7.64
N PHE A 33 3.56 -8.89 -7.92
CA PHE A 33 2.37 -8.08 -8.19
C PHE A 33 1.75 -8.41 -9.56
N ASN A 34 0.49 -8.00 -9.77
CA ASN A 34 -0.21 -8.15 -11.04
C ASN A 34 0.35 -7.19 -12.10
N THR A 35 1.53 -7.52 -12.64
CA THR A 35 2.29 -6.66 -13.54
C THR A 35 2.63 -7.36 -14.83
N TYR A 36 2.76 -6.59 -15.90
CA TYR A 36 2.99 -7.07 -17.25
C TYR A 36 4.04 -6.17 -17.94
N ALA A 37 5.02 -6.81 -18.55
CA ALA A 37 5.97 -6.15 -19.44
C ALA A 37 5.54 -6.26 -20.91
N ASP A 38 6.12 -5.39 -21.74
CA ASP A 38 5.92 -5.37 -23.20
C ASP A 38 4.47 -5.14 -23.63
N LEU A 39 3.71 -4.34 -22.87
CA LEU A 39 2.30 -4.00 -23.15
C LEU A 39 2.04 -2.48 -23.21
N ASP A 40 3.08 -1.67 -23.43
CA ASP A 40 3.01 -0.20 -23.48
C ASP A 40 1.97 0.31 -24.51
N ASP A 41 1.81 -0.40 -25.62
CA ASP A 41 0.82 -0.08 -26.68
C ASP A 41 -0.64 -0.11 -26.17
N LEU A 42 -0.91 -0.83 -25.07
CA LEU A 42 -2.24 -0.90 -24.46
C LEU A 42 -2.55 0.28 -23.53
N ILE A 43 -1.56 1.08 -23.13
CA ILE A 43 -1.73 2.16 -22.13
C ILE A 43 -2.85 3.14 -22.53
N PRO A 44 -2.94 3.65 -23.77
CA PRO A 44 -4.02 4.58 -24.13
C PRO A 44 -5.41 3.97 -23.94
N ALA A 45 -5.64 2.76 -24.47
CA ALA A 45 -6.92 2.05 -24.34
C ALA A 45 -7.22 1.66 -22.88
N PHE A 46 -6.18 1.36 -22.09
CA PHE A 46 -6.31 1.12 -20.66
C PHE A 46 -6.77 2.36 -19.90
N VAL A 47 -6.20 3.54 -20.18
CA VAL A 47 -6.60 4.80 -19.52
C VAL A 47 -8.07 5.09 -19.81
N ASP A 48 -8.52 4.91 -21.05
CA ASP A 48 -9.93 5.04 -21.42
C ASP A 48 -10.83 4.04 -20.68
N ALA A 49 -10.38 2.79 -20.56
CA ALA A 49 -11.09 1.77 -19.81
C ALA A 49 -11.17 2.10 -18.31
N LEU A 50 -10.09 2.57 -17.69
CA LEU A 50 -10.08 2.99 -16.29
C LEU A 50 -11.01 4.18 -16.02
N CYS A 51 -11.04 5.17 -16.92
CA CYS A 51 -12.05 6.22 -16.89
C CYS A 51 -13.47 5.64 -16.96
N GLN A 52 -13.70 4.66 -17.84
CA GLN A 52 -15.00 4.03 -17.99
C GLN A 52 -15.41 3.23 -16.74
N GLU A 53 -14.48 2.52 -16.09
CA GLU A 53 -14.73 1.82 -14.83
C GLU A 53 -15.19 2.79 -13.73
N MET A 54 -14.49 3.93 -13.57
CA MET A 54 -14.90 4.97 -12.61
C MET A 54 -16.31 5.49 -12.91
N ARG A 55 -16.67 5.70 -14.18
CA ARG A 55 -18.04 6.11 -14.56
C ARG A 55 -19.09 5.06 -14.19
N PHE A 56 -18.79 3.76 -14.33
CA PHE A 56 -19.70 2.71 -13.89
C PHE A 56 -19.93 2.75 -12.37
N VAL A 57 -18.87 3.04 -11.59
CA VAL A 57 -18.97 3.25 -10.14
C VAL A 57 -19.88 4.44 -9.83
N GLY A 58 -19.62 5.62 -10.41
CA GLY A 58 -20.44 6.82 -10.18
C GLY A 58 -21.90 6.68 -10.60
N ALA A 59 -22.17 5.88 -11.64
CA ALA A 59 -23.53 5.57 -12.06
C ALA A 59 -24.25 4.59 -11.10
N SER A 60 -23.50 3.72 -10.39
CA SER A 60 -24.06 2.80 -9.39
C SER A 60 -24.36 3.48 -8.05
N ARG A 61 -23.63 4.57 -7.72
CA ARG A 61 -23.77 5.31 -6.47
C ARG A 61 -23.25 6.73 -6.61
N SER A 62 -24.09 7.71 -6.29
CA SER A 62 -23.73 9.13 -6.30
C SER A 62 -23.10 9.59 -4.98
N ASN A 63 -22.43 10.75 -5.03
CA ASN A 63 -21.85 11.46 -3.87
C ASN A 63 -20.88 10.61 -3.05
N ILE A 64 -20.06 9.79 -3.73
CA ILE A 64 -18.97 9.06 -3.09
C ILE A 64 -17.88 10.09 -2.77
N GLN A 65 -17.68 10.39 -1.49
CA GLN A 65 -16.66 11.31 -1.03
C GLN A 65 -15.31 10.59 -0.93
N LEU A 66 -14.29 11.16 -1.56
CA LEU A 66 -12.92 10.65 -1.50
C LEU A 66 -12.10 11.32 -0.41
N LYS A 67 -11.28 10.52 0.26
CA LYS A 67 -10.26 10.98 1.22
C LYS A 67 -8.87 11.00 0.60
N THR A 68 -8.53 9.99 -0.19
CA THR A 68 -7.22 9.85 -0.82
C THR A 68 -7.35 9.23 -2.20
N ILE A 69 -6.36 9.48 -3.05
CA ILE A 69 -6.21 8.86 -4.38
C ILE A 69 -4.79 8.30 -4.46
N TYR A 70 -4.65 7.05 -4.85
CA TYR A 70 -3.36 6.36 -4.89
C TYR A 70 -3.21 5.61 -6.20
N PHE A 71 -2.15 5.92 -6.93
CA PHE A 71 -1.79 5.24 -8.16
C PHE A 71 -0.60 4.33 -7.88
N GLY A 72 -0.81 3.02 -7.98
CA GLY A 72 0.20 2.01 -7.67
C GLY A 72 0.15 0.81 -8.61
N GLY A 73 0.93 -0.22 -8.30
CA GLY A 73 0.86 -1.51 -8.97
C GLY A 73 2.15 -1.90 -9.67
N GLY A 74 2.19 -1.79 -11.00
CA GLY A 74 3.39 -1.97 -11.79
C GLY A 74 4.26 -0.73 -11.77
N THR A 75 4.08 0.15 -12.74
CA THR A 75 4.83 1.40 -12.83
C THR A 75 3.91 2.51 -13.30
N PRO A 76 3.19 3.17 -12.35
CA PRO A 76 2.38 4.34 -12.66
C PRO A 76 3.18 5.44 -13.37
N SER A 77 4.46 5.61 -13.07
CA SER A 77 5.33 6.59 -13.74
C SER A 77 5.51 6.38 -15.26
N LEU A 78 4.96 5.33 -15.86
CA LEU A 78 4.90 5.16 -17.32
C LEU A 78 3.78 5.96 -18.00
N LEU A 79 2.73 6.34 -17.28
CA LEU A 79 1.67 7.18 -17.85
C LEU A 79 2.19 8.61 -18.05
N THR A 80 1.72 9.25 -19.11
CA THR A 80 2.03 10.66 -19.38
C THR A 80 1.19 11.59 -18.50
N ALA A 81 1.66 12.83 -18.29
CA ALA A 81 0.90 13.85 -17.56
C ALA A 81 -0.51 14.06 -18.16
N LYS A 82 -0.64 14.05 -19.49
CA LYS A 82 -1.93 14.17 -20.19
C LYS A 82 -2.89 13.01 -19.89
N GLN A 83 -2.37 11.80 -19.72
CA GLN A 83 -3.20 10.66 -19.31
C GLN A 83 -3.67 10.81 -17.86
N TYR A 84 -2.83 11.38 -16.98
CA TYR A 84 -3.26 11.73 -15.64
C TYR A 84 -4.29 12.86 -15.62
N GLU A 85 -4.15 13.90 -16.44
CA GLU A 85 -5.18 14.94 -16.61
C GLU A 85 -6.54 14.32 -16.96
N GLN A 86 -6.56 13.34 -17.86
CA GLN A 86 -7.78 12.61 -18.23
C GLN A 86 -8.37 11.81 -17.05
N LEU A 87 -7.52 11.13 -16.28
CA LEU A 87 -7.94 10.36 -15.10
C LEU A 87 -8.49 11.29 -14.00
N PHE A 88 -7.78 12.35 -13.65
CA PHE A 88 -8.21 13.34 -12.66
C PHE A 88 -9.50 14.04 -13.07
N ALA A 89 -9.63 14.46 -14.33
CA ALA A 89 -10.87 15.03 -14.84
C ALA A 89 -12.06 14.05 -14.70
N THR A 90 -11.82 12.74 -14.87
CA THR A 90 -12.86 11.72 -14.66
C THR A 90 -13.15 11.52 -13.17
N ILE A 91 -12.12 11.53 -12.31
CA ILE A 91 -12.28 11.43 -10.86
C ILE A 91 -13.16 12.57 -10.34
N GLU A 92 -12.87 13.82 -10.73
CA GLU A 92 -13.65 15.00 -10.32
C GLU A 92 -15.09 14.99 -10.85
N GLN A 93 -15.35 14.32 -11.97
CA GLN A 93 -16.70 14.15 -12.51
C GLN A 93 -17.52 13.08 -11.76
N VAL A 94 -16.84 12.06 -11.23
CA VAL A 94 -17.48 10.86 -10.66
C VAL A 94 -17.61 10.95 -9.15
N PHE A 95 -16.62 11.54 -8.48
CA PHE A 95 -16.48 11.52 -7.03
C PHE A 95 -16.47 12.94 -6.44
N ASP A 96 -16.89 13.05 -5.17
CA ASP A 96 -16.68 14.28 -4.39
C ASP A 96 -15.24 14.31 -3.87
N THR A 97 -14.42 15.18 -4.46
CA THR A 97 -12.99 15.33 -4.13
C THR A 97 -12.72 16.43 -3.09
N SER A 98 -13.77 17.04 -2.50
CA SER A 98 -13.62 18.20 -1.61
C SER A 98 -12.86 17.92 -0.31
N GLN A 99 -12.69 16.65 0.05
CA GLN A 99 -11.99 16.19 1.26
C GLN A 99 -10.73 15.37 0.93
N VAL A 100 -10.25 15.40 -0.32
CA VAL A 100 -9.03 14.70 -0.70
C VAL A 100 -7.83 15.38 -0.05
N VAL A 101 -7.13 14.65 0.83
CA VAL A 101 -5.93 15.13 1.53
C VAL A 101 -4.63 14.60 0.92
N GLU A 102 -4.67 13.43 0.27
CA GLU A 102 -3.50 12.78 -0.31
C GLU A 102 -3.78 12.31 -1.75
N THR A 103 -2.85 12.61 -2.65
CA THR A 103 -2.79 12.10 -4.02
C THR A 103 -1.39 11.55 -4.30
N THR A 104 -1.25 10.23 -4.20
CA THR A 104 0.03 9.51 -4.27
C THR A 104 0.29 8.91 -5.64
N LEU A 105 1.53 9.04 -6.12
CA LEU A 105 2.07 8.30 -7.27
C LEU A 105 3.23 7.39 -6.84
N GLU A 106 3.13 6.08 -7.05
CA GLU A 106 4.32 5.18 -7.05
C GLU A 106 5.13 5.35 -8.34
N SER A 107 6.45 5.32 -8.22
CA SER A 107 7.35 5.66 -9.33
C SER A 107 8.70 4.95 -9.27
N ASN A 108 9.30 4.77 -10.45
CA ASN A 108 10.72 4.42 -10.56
C ASN A 108 11.57 5.69 -10.73
N PRO A 109 12.76 5.77 -10.11
CA PRO A 109 13.63 6.95 -10.20
C PRO A 109 13.93 7.39 -11.65
N ASN A 110 14.21 6.44 -12.54
CA ASN A 110 14.61 6.71 -13.92
C ASN A 110 13.47 7.18 -14.84
N ASP A 111 12.23 7.20 -14.35
CA ASP A 111 11.09 7.77 -15.08
C ASP A 111 10.86 9.27 -14.70
N LEU A 112 11.55 9.78 -13.68
CA LEU A 112 11.23 11.06 -13.01
C LEU A 112 12.13 12.22 -13.44
N SER A 113 11.99 12.69 -14.67
CA SER A 113 12.61 13.97 -15.06
C SER A 113 11.93 15.16 -14.34
N PHE A 114 12.69 16.22 -14.03
CA PHE A 114 12.14 17.47 -13.49
C PHE A 114 10.90 18.00 -14.24
N GLY A 115 10.93 18.00 -15.57
CA GLY A 115 9.81 18.46 -16.39
C GLY A 115 8.53 17.63 -16.17
N TYR A 116 8.68 16.31 -16.13
CA TYR A 116 7.58 15.40 -15.85
C TYR A 116 7.03 15.57 -14.42
N LEU A 117 7.89 15.68 -13.43
CA LEU A 117 7.50 15.92 -12.03
C LEU A 117 6.75 17.24 -11.85
N ARG A 118 7.19 18.31 -12.51
CA ARG A 118 6.47 19.59 -12.53
C ARG A 118 5.08 19.45 -13.13
N ASP A 119 4.96 18.73 -14.24
CA ASP A 119 3.68 18.50 -14.90
C ASP A 119 2.76 17.64 -14.00
N LEU A 120 3.27 16.62 -13.30
CA LEU A 120 2.51 15.84 -12.30
C LEU A 120 2.01 16.70 -11.13
N ARG A 121 2.82 17.63 -10.62
CA ARG A 121 2.36 18.59 -9.60
C ARG A 121 1.22 19.47 -10.11
N ALA A 122 1.28 19.89 -11.38
CA ALA A 122 0.22 20.68 -12.00
C ALA A 122 -1.08 19.88 -12.19
N VAL A 123 -0.99 18.57 -12.41
CA VAL A 123 -2.18 17.68 -12.47
C VAL A 123 -2.87 17.54 -11.10
N GLY A 124 -2.10 17.55 -10.02
CA GLY A 124 -2.67 17.52 -8.66
C GLY A 124 -2.06 16.48 -7.72
N PHE A 125 -1.02 15.75 -8.13
CA PHE A 125 -0.28 14.84 -7.23
C PHE A 125 0.43 15.62 -6.13
N ASN A 126 0.23 15.28 -4.86
CA ASN A 126 0.86 15.97 -3.73
C ASN A 126 1.84 15.08 -2.93
N ARG A 127 1.86 13.77 -3.21
CA ARG A 127 2.78 12.79 -2.64
C ARG A 127 3.39 11.90 -3.74
N ILE A 128 4.65 11.55 -3.60
CA ILE A 128 5.35 10.63 -4.52
C ILE A 128 6.10 9.55 -3.72
N SER A 129 5.95 8.29 -4.12
CA SER A 129 6.70 7.14 -3.60
C SER A 129 7.73 6.70 -4.62
N ILE A 130 9.01 6.76 -4.26
CA ILE A 130 10.13 6.45 -5.15
C ILE A 130 10.71 5.10 -4.73
N GLY A 131 10.63 4.12 -5.62
CA GLY A 131 11.18 2.78 -5.43
C GLY A 131 12.70 2.76 -5.52
N ALA A 132 13.40 3.19 -4.46
CA ALA A 132 14.86 3.19 -4.38
C ALA A 132 15.43 1.78 -4.19
N GLN A 133 14.75 0.97 -3.38
CA GLN A 133 15.06 -0.40 -2.95
C GLN A 133 16.32 -0.52 -2.12
N THR A 134 17.44 0.02 -2.58
CA THR A 134 18.74 -0.06 -1.89
C THR A 134 19.72 0.94 -2.51
N ALA A 135 20.77 1.31 -1.76
CA ALA A 135 21.89 2.07 -2.29
C ALA A 135 23.03 1.17 -2.82
N ASN A 136 22.89 -0.14 -2.70
CA ASN A 136 23.90 -1.12 -3.09
C ASN A 136 23.69 -1.62 -4.54
N GLN A 137 24.67 -1.39 -5.41
CA GLN A 137 24.59 -1.79 -6.82
C GLN A 137 24.44 -3.31 -7.03
N ARG A 138 25.03 -4.13 -6.14
CA ARG A 138 24.90 -5.60 -6.21
C ARG A 138 23.44 -6.01 -6.00
N GLU A 139 22.80 -5.43 -5.00
CA GLU A 139 21.40 -5.70 -4.65
C GLU A 139 20.45 -5.16 -5.74
N LEU A 140 20.69 -3.95 -6.28
CA LEU A 140 19.91 -3.44 -7.42
C LEU A 140 19.99 -4.37 -8.64
N SER A 141 21.17 -4.93 -8.91
CA SER A 141 21.37 -5.89 -10.00
C SER A 141 20.63 -7.21 -9.72
N LEU A 142 20.69 -7.71 -8.48
CA LEU A 142 19.93 -8.88 -8.03
C LEU A 142 18.42 -8.69 -8.23
N TYR A 143 17.92 -7.49 -7.93
CA TYR A 143 16.53 -7.10 -8.08
C TYR A 143 16.09 -6.88 -9.54
N GLY A 144 17.03 -6.82 -10.49
CA GLY A 144 16.76 -6.46 -11.87
C GLY A 144 16.31 -5.00 -12.03
N ARG A 145 16.75 -4.11 -11.13
CA ARG A 145 16.45 -2.68 -11.23
C ARG A 145 17.25 -2.05 -12.36
N ARG A 146 16.59 -1.15 -13.09
CA ARG A 146 17.16 -0.41 -14.23
C ARG A 146 17.80 0.91 -13.81
N HIS A 147 17.98 1.11 -12.50
CA HIS A 147 18.45 2.35 -11.93
C HIS A 147 19.64 2.12 -10.99
N ASP A 148 20.42 3.17 -10.76
CA ASP A 148 21.43 3.24 -9.70
C ASP A 148 21.04 4.26 -8.60
N PHE A 149 21.80 4.30 -7.51
CA PHE A 149 21.45 5.21 -6.40
C PHE A 149 21.62 6.69 -6.75
N ASP A 150 22.49 7.05 -7.69
CA ASP A 150 22.64 8.43 -8.14
C ASP A 150 21.37 8.92 -8.85
N GLU A 151 20.70 8.06 -9.62
CA GLU A 151 19.37 8.36 -10.18
C GLU A 151 18.30 8.54 -9.11
N VAL A 152 18.38 7.83 -7.97
CA VAL A 152 17.51 8.08 -6.81
C VAL A 152 17.77 9.49 -6.25
N VAL A 153 19.05 9.86 -6.06
CA VAL A 153 19.43 11.19 -5.57
C VAL A 153 18.88 12.29 -6.49
N HIS A 154 19.04 12.13 -7.80
CA HIS A 154 18.51 13.08 -8.78
C HIS A 154 16.97 13.15 -8.73
N ALA A 155 16.29 12.00 -8.69
CA ALA A 155 14.83 11.95 -8.64
C ALA A 155 14.26 12.65 -7.39
N VAL A 156 14.87 12.45 -6.21
CA VAL A 156 14.48 13.17 -4.98
C VAL A 156 14.70 14.67 -5.13
N SER A 157 15.86 15.08 -5.63
CA SER A 157 16.19 16.49 -5.84
C SER A 157 15.23 17.17 -6.82
N ASP A 158 14.95 16.53 -7.95
CA ASP A 158 14.02 17.02 -8.97
C ASP A 158 12.59 17.08 -8.41
N ALA A 159 12.16 16.09 -7.63
CA ALA A 159 10.83 16.08 -7.01
C ALA A 159 10.67 17.24 -6.02
N ARG A 160 11.69 17.51 -5.20
CA ARG A 160 11.71 18.69 -4.32
C ARG A 160 11.66 19.98 -5.11
N GLN A 161 12.48 20.12 -6.15
CA GLN A 161 12.50 21.31 -7.01
C GLN A 161 11.16 21.53 -7.73
N ALA A 162 10.48 20.45 -8.13
CA ALA A 162 9.16 20.51 -8.74
C ALA A 162 8.05 20.91 -7.74
N GLY A 163 8.33 20.86 -6.43
CA GLY A 163 7.43 21.29 -5.37
C GLY A 163 6.67 20.16 -4.68
N PHE A 164 7.17 18.92 -4.72
CA PHE A 164 6.68 17.85 -3.85
C PHE A 164 7.18 18.06 -2.41
N GLN A 165 6.25 18.14 -1.48
CA GLN A 165 6.52 18.28 -0.05
C GLN A 165 6.44 16.97 0.71
N ASN A 166 5.83 15.93 0.13
CA ASN A 166 5.73 14.59 0.72
C ASN A 166 6.38 13.58 -0.25
N ILE A 167 7.62 13.19 0.03
CA ILE A 167 8.42 12.23 -0.73
C ILE A 167 8.68 11.01 0.14
N SER A 168 8.29 9.84 -0.36
CA SER A 168 8.60 8.55 0.23
C SER A 168 9.73 7.86 -0.52
N LEU A 169 10.62 7.21 0.24
CA LEU A 169 11.58 6.24 -0.31
C LEU A 169 11.18 4.83 0.12
N ASP A 170 11.03 3.95 -0.86
CA ASP A 170 10.72 2.55 -0.62
C ASP A 170 12.04 1.76 -0.67
N LEU A 171 12.36 1.02 0.38
CA LEU A 171 13.59 0.24 0.54
C LEU A 171 13.26 -1.21 0.88
N ILE A 172 14.19 -2.11 0.53
CA ILE A 172 14.09 -3.55 0.77
C ILE A 172 15.31 -4.00 1.57
N TYR A 173 15.06 -4.71 2.67
CA TYR A 173 16.09 -5.38 3.48
C TYR A 173 15.85 -6.89 3.50
N GLY A 174 16.81 -7.67 4.00
CA GLY A 174 16.74 -9.14 4.01
C GLY A 174 17.06 -9.77 2.65
N ALA A 175 17.90 -9.13 1.83
CA ALA A 175 18.31 -9.72 0.55
C ALA A 175 19.28 -10.91 0.73
N PRO A 176 19.32 -11.87 -0.22
CA PRO A 176 20.37 -12.87 -0.28
C PRO A 176 21.77 -12.27 -0.11
N ASP A 177 22.50 -12.78 0.88
CA ASP A 177 23.86 -12.34 1.24
C ASP A 177 23.98 -10.83 1.56
N GLN A 178 22.89 -10.14 1.91
CA GLN A 178 22.92 -8.76 2.41
C GLN A 178 23.42 -8.76 3.85
N THR A 179 24.42 -7.92 4.13
CA THR A 179 24.95 -7.77 5.49
C THR A 179 24.31 -6.58 6.22
N VAL A 180 24.30 -6.63 7.55
CA VAL A 180 23.80 -5.53 8.40
C VAL A 180 24.57 -4.22 8.12
N ASP A 181 25.89 -4.31 7.84
CA ASP A 181 26.72 -3.15 7.50
C ASP A 181 26.32 -2.53 6.14
N GLU A 182 26.06 -3.33 5.11
CA GLU A 182 25.56 -2.84 3.82
C GLU A 182 24.18 -2.19 3.95
N TRP A 183 23.31 -2.77 4.79
CA TRP A 183 22.01 -2.19 5.11
C TRP A 183 22.14 -0.85 5.84
N GLY A 184 23.02 -0.77 6.84
CA GLY A 184 23.34 0.49 7.52
C GLY A 184 23.87 1.57 6.58
N ALA A 185 24.71 1.20 5.61
CA ALA A 185 25.20 2.12 4.58
C ALA A 185 24.07 2.60 3.65
N THR A 186 23.10 1.75 3.33
CA THR A 186 21.90 2.12 2.57
C THR A 186 21.01 3.10 3.35
N LEU A 187 20.73 2.80 4.62
CA LEU A 187 19.97 3.68 5.51
C LEU A 187 20.62 5.07 5.63
N ALA A 188 21.93 5.12 5.89
CA ALA A 188 22.66 6.38 6.03
C ALA A 188 22.55 7.25 4.77
N GLN A 189 22.71 6.65 3.59
CA GLN A 189 22.57 7.35 2.32
C GLN A 189 21.13 7.82 2.06
N ALA A 190 20.14 6.97 2.32
CA ALA A 190 18.74 7.32 2.10
C ALA A 190 18.25 8.41 3.08
N ILE A 191 18.67 8.37 4.35
CA ILE A 191 18.38 9.40 5.36
C ILE A 191 19.02 10.74 4.96
N ALA A 192 20.23 10.72 4.38
CA ALA A 192 20.90 11.94 3.90
C ALA A 192 20.12 12.68 2.81
N LEU A 193 19.24 11.99 2.07
CA LEU A 193 18.33 12.59 1.09
C LEU A 193 17.15 13.34 1.74
N GLN A 194 16.95 13.17 3.05
CA GLN A 194 15.89 13.80 3.84
C GLN A 194 14.49 13.65 3.21
N PRO A 195 14.02 12.43 2.89
CA PRO A 195 12.63 12.22 2.50
C PRO A 195 11.71 12.51 3.70
N ASP A 196 10.40 12.58 3.46
CA ASP A 196 9.42 12.80 4.53
C ASP A 196 8.88 11.49 5.08
N HIS A 197 9.01 10.42 4.29
CA HIS A 197 8.47 9.11 4.57
C HIS A 197 9.42 8.00 4.08
N PHE A 198 9.40 6.87 4.76
CA PHE A 198 10.08 5.64 4.38
C PHE A 198 9.11 4.46 4.42
N SER A 199 9.16 3.62 3.40
CA SER A 199 8.53 2.30 3.39
C SER A 199 9.62 1.24 3.35
N LEU A 200 9.76 0.45 4.40
CA LEU A 200 10.76 -0.62 4.47
C LEU A 200 10.09 -1.99 4.41
N TYR A 201 10.46 -2.78 3.41
CA TYR A 201 9.93 -4.11 3.18
C TYR A 201 11.00 -5.17 3.47
N ASN A 202 10.65 -6.17 4.26
CA ASN A 202 11.46 -7.39 4.31
C ASN A 202 11.28 -8.12 2.96
N LEU A 203 12.37 -8.59 2.35
CA LEU A 203 12.31 -9.33 1.12
C LEU A 203 11.67 -10.71 1.35
N GLU A 204 10.41 -10.83 0.96
CA GLU A 204 9.70 -12.10 1.00
C GLU A 204 9.88 -12.90 -0.29
N LEU A 205 10.32 -14.16 -0.18
CA LEU A 205 10.41 -15.09 -1.30
C LEU A 205 9.02 -15.56 -1.71
N LYS A 206 8.40 -14.86 -2.66
CA LYS A 206 7.09 -15.19 -3.22
C LYS A 206 7.20 -16.26 -4.31
N GLY A 207 6.28 -17.22 -4.32
CA GLY A 207 6.24 -18.26 -5.35
C GLY A 207 6.07 -17.68 -6.76
N GLY A 208 6.76 -18.27 -7.74
CA GLY A 208 6.68 -17.87 -9.14
C GLY A 208 7.58 -16.70 -9.55
N THR A 209 8.39 -16.16 -8.64
CA THR A 209 9.38 -15.11 -8.95
C THR A 209 10.72 -15.73 -9.35
N VAL A 210 11.52 -14.97 -10.11
CA VAL A 210 12.86 -15.39 -10.53
C VAL A 210 13.76 -15.60 -9.31
N LEU A 211 13.73 -14.66 -8.36
CA LEU A 211 14.54 -14.70 -7.16
C LEU A 211 14.24 -15.95 -6.32
N THR A 212 12.97 -16.30 -6.12
CA THR A 212 12.59 -17.51 -5.37
C THR A 212 13.09 -18.77 -6.06
N HIS A 213 12.97 -18.85 -7.40
CA HIS A 213 13.51 -19.98 -8.14
C HIS A 213 15.03 -20.14 -7.95
N GLN A 214 15.78 -19.03 -8.02
CA GLN A 214 17.23 -19.04 -7.82
C GLN A 214 17.64 -19.50 -6.42
N VAL A 215 16.90 -19.10 -5.38
CA VAL A 215 17.10 -19.61 -4.02
C VAL A 215 16.78 -21.10 -3.94
N ASP A 216 15.67 -21.54 -4.53
CA ASP A 216 15.21 -22.94 -4.46
C ASP A 216 16.16 -23.92 -5.17
N VAL A 217 16.82 -23.49 -6.25
CA VAL A 217 17.85 -24.30 -6.94
C VAL A 217 19.26 -24.15 -6.35
N GLY A 218 19.43 -23.33 -5.31
CA GLY A 218 20.70 -23.12 -4.61
C GLY A 218 21.69 -22.20 -5.34
N GLU A 219 21.24 -21.39 -6.30
CA GLU A 219 22.05 -20.34 -6.94
C GLU A 219 22.24 -19.14 -6.02
N LEU A 220 21.26 -18.85 -5.15
CA LEU A 220 21.30 -17.79 -4.15
C LEU A 220 21.07 -18.36 -2.75
N THR A 221 21.68 -17.72 -1.75
CA THR A 221 21.44 -18.05 -0.35
C THR A 221 20.01 -17.65 0.06
N ARG A 222 19.36 -18.50 0.86
CA ARG A 222 18.09 -18.13 1.49
C ARG A 222 18.34 -17.03 2.52
N PRO A 223 17.55 -15.93 2.53
CA PRO A 223 17.63 -14.92 3.58
C PRO A 223 17.50 -15.53 4.97
N ASP A 224 18.26 -15.00 5.92
CA ASP A 224 18.23 -15.40 7.32
C ASP A 224 17.27 -14.47 8.08
N ASP A 225 16.31 -15.06 8.79
CA ASP A 225 15.30 -14.33 9.54
C ASP A 225 15.91 -13.56 10.73
N ASP A 226 16.95 -14.09 11.38
CA ASP A 226 17.62 -13.43 12.51
C ASP A 226 18.40 -12.20 12.03
N VAL A 227 19.11 -12.33 10.90
CA VAL A 227 19.79 -11.18 10.27
C VAL A 227 18.79 -10.12 9.81
N SER A 228 17.64 -10.53 9.26
CA SER A 228 16.59 -9.60 8.85
C SER A 228 15.96 -8.89 10.06
N ALA A 229 15.85 -9.57 11.20
CA ALA A 229 15.42 -8.95 12.45
C ALA A 229 16.41 -7.89 12.95
N ASP A 230 17.72 -8.19 12.93
CA ASP A 230 18.79 -7.24 13.26
C ASP A 230 18.74 -6.00 12.33
N MET A 231 18.49 -6.19 11.03
CA MET A 231 18.33 -5.09 10.07
C MET A 231 17.12 -4.20 10.36
N TYR A 232 16.01 -4.80 10.80
CA TYR A 232 14.80 -4.07 11.17
C TYR A 232 14.99 -3.23 12.44
N ASP A 233 15.66 -3.79 13.45
CA ASP A 233 16.02 -3.03 14.67
C ASP A 233 16.99 -1.89 14.34
N LEU A 234 18.04 -2.16 13.53
CA LEU A 234 18.96 -1.11 13.05
C LEU A 234 18.22 0.01 12.32
N ALA A 235 17.27 -0.33 11.44
CA ALA A 235 16.46 0.66 10.75
C ALA A 235 15.59 1.48 11.72
N THR A 236 15.02 0.83 12.72
CA THR A 236 14.21 1.49 13.76
C THR A 236 15.03 2.53 14.51
N ASP A 237 16.25 2.19 14.92
CA ASP A 237 17.16 3.08 15.64
C ASP A 237 17.63 4.24 14.74
N CYS A 238 18.18 3.94 13.55
CA CYS A 238 18.68 4.97 12.63
C CYS A 238 17.59 5.96 12.17
N LEU A 239 16.39 5.47 11.85
CA LEU A 239 15.28 6.32 11.44
C LEU A 239 14.73 7.13 12.62
N GLY A 240 14.67 6.53 13.82
CA GLY A 240 14.31 7.24 15.05
C GLY A 240 15.26 8.41 15.34
N GLU A 241 16.57 8.19 15.26
CA GLU A 241 17.60 9.24 15.39
C GLU A 241 17.47 10.32 14.31
N GLY A 242 17.05 9.94 13.09
CA GLY A 242 16.74 10.85 11.98
C GLY A 242 15.45 11.67 12.14
N GLY A 243 14.69 11.44 13.22
CA GLY A 243 13.44 12.12 13.53
C GLY A 243 12.21 11.55 12.80
N TYR A 244 12.30 10.30 12.32
CA TYR A 244 11.19 9.58 11.72
C TYR A 244 10.53 8.68 12.77
N GLN A 245 9.20 8.69 12.78
CA GLN A 245 8.41 7.89 13.70
C GLN A 245 7.84 6.69 12.96
N GLN A 246 8.04 5.50 13.53
CA GLN A 246 7.39 4.30 13.04
C GLN A 246 5.91 4.32 13.44
N TYR A 247 5.02 4.58 12.49
CA TYR A 247 3.58 4.66 12.77
C TYR A 247 2.87 3.32 12.54
N GLU A 248 3.42 2.48 11.66
CA GLU A 248 3.00 1.08 11.45
C GLU A 248 4.21 0.18 11.11
N ILE A 249 4.02 -1.14 11.08
CA ILE A 249 5.10 -2.15 10.96
C ILE A 249 6.13 -1.85 9.86
N SER A 250 5.71 -1.39 8.69
CA SER A 250 6.58 -1.24 7.51
C SER A 250 6.86 0.21 7.13
N ASN A 251 6.38 1.21 7.88
CA ASN A 251 6.43 2.61 7.47
C ASN A 251 6.84 3.55 8.61
N TRP A 252 7.70 4.48 8.25
CA TRP A 252 8.18 5.57 9.09
C TRP A 252 7.92 6.89 8.41
N SER A 253 7.62 7.93 9.17
CA SER A 253 7.41 9.27 8.62
C SER A 253 7.88 10.34 9.59
N ARG A 254 8.17 11.53 9.05
CA ARG A 254 8.14 12.73 9.88
C ARG A 254 6.68 12.93 10.35
N PRO A 255 6.45 13.51 11.55
CA PRO A 255 5.10 13.77 12.03
C PRO A 255 4.29 14.57 11.01
N GLY A 256 3.09 14.10 10.66
CA GLY A 256 2.20 14.73 9.69
C GLY A 256 2.46 14.34 8.22
N TYR A 257 3.38 13.40 7.96
CA TYR A 257 3.67 12.84 6.64
C TYR A 257 3.37 11.34 6.55
N GLU A 258 2.60 10.81 7.49
CA GLU A 258 2.04 9.46 7.42
C GLU A 258 1.26 9.30 6.10
N SER A 259 1.27 8.11 5.49
CA SER A 259 0.43 7.88 4.32
C SER A 259 -1.02 7.71 4.77
N GLU A 260 -1.85 8.71 4.47
CA GLU A 260 -3.28 8.71 4.80
C GLU A 260 -4.01 7.58 4.07
N HIS A 261 -3.53 7.23 2.88
CA HIS A 261 -4.08 6.12 2.10
C HIS A 261 -3.77 4.77 2.77
N ASN A 262 -2.54 4.57 3.27
CA ASN A 262 -2.20 3.37 4.03
C ASN A 262 -2.98 3.29 5.34
N LEU A 263 -3.11 4.41 6.06
CA LEU A 263 -3.90 4.46 7.29
C LEU A 263 -5.38 4.12 7.09
N GLN A 264 -5.96 4.42 5.91
CA GLN A 264 -7.31 3.96 5.58
C GLN A 264 -7.41 2.42 5.63
N TYR A 265 -6.43 1.72 5.03
CA TYR A 265 -6.38 0.25 5.05
C TYR A 265 -6.20 -0.27 6.47
N TRP A 266 -5.27 0.32 7.22
CA TRP A 266 -4.91 -0.16 8.57
C TRP A 266 -6.01 0.07 9.60
N ARG A 267 -6.85 1.09 9.40
CA ARG A 267 -8.08 1.32 10.18
C ARG A 267 -9.26 0.44 9.74
N ASN A 268 -9.03 -0.47 8.78
CA ASN A 268 -10.05 -1.31 8.14
C ASN A 268 -11.27 -0.48 7.68
N LEU A 269 -10.99 0.64 7.00
CA LEU A 269 -11.99 1.56 6.46
C LEU A 269 -12.20 1.32 4.94
N PRO A 270 -13.32 1.80 4.37
CA PRO A 270 -13.64 1.52 2.98
C PRO A 270 -12.65 2.12 1.97
N TYR A 271 -12.40 1.38 0.90
CA TYR A 271 -11.64 1.82 -0.27
C TYR A 271 -12.12 1.13 -1.55
N LEU A 272 -12.04 1.86 -2.66
CA LEU A 272 -12.29 1.34 -4.00
C LEU A 272 -10.97 0.99 -4.65
N GLY A 273 -10.85 -0.24 -5.15
CA GLY A 273 -9.71 -0.66 -5.96
C GLY A 273 -10.16 -0.90 -7.39
N LEU A 274 -9.66 -0.09 -8.32
CA LEU A 274 -10.01 -0.14 -9.73
C LEU A 274 -8.77 -0.44 -10.58
N GLY A 275 -8.98 -0.97 -11.78
CA GLY A 275 -7.92 -1.43 -12.67
C GLY A 275 -7.56 -2.92 -12.49
N PRO A 276 -6.85 -3.53 -13.47
CA PRO A 276 -6.65 -4.96 -13.52
C PRO A 276 -5.96 -5.54 -12.29
N GLY A 277 -6.59 -6.51 -11.64
CA GLY A 277 -6.06 -7.15 -10.43
C GLY A 277 -6.14 -6.31 -9.16
N ALA A 278 -6.76 -5.12 -9.20
CA ALA A 278 -7.03 -4.35 -8.00
C ALA A 278 -7.97 -5.10 -7.05
N HIS A 279 -7.81 -4.84 -5.75
CA HIS A 279 -8.70 -5.33 -4.69
C HIS A 279 -9.40 -4.14 -4.04
N GLY A 280 -10.63 -4.32 -3.59
CA GLY A 280 -11.41 -3.29 -2.91
C GLY A 280 -12.20 -3.82 -1.71
N PHE A 281 -12.58 -2.92 -0.81
CA PHE A 281 -13.50 -3.19 0.29
C PHE A 281 -14.39 -1.98 0.52
N ALA A 282 -15.67 -2.09 0.21
CA ALA A 282 -16.62 -1.03 0.47
C ALA A 282 -18.04 -1.58 0.59
N SER A 283 -18.89 -0.93 1.38
CA SER A 283 -20.27 -1.34 1.59
C SER A 283 -20.38 -2.78 2.09
N GLY A 284 -19.46 -3.21 2.96
CA GLY A 284 -19.39 -4.57 3.49
C GLY A 284 -19.03 -5.65 2.46
N VAL A 285 -18.46 -5.30 1.31
CA VAL A 285 -18.09 -6.26 0.25
C VAL A 285 -16.59 -6.17 -0.06
N ARG A 286 -15.88 -7.30 0.09
CA ARG A 286 -14.52 -7.49 -0.44
C ARG A 286 -14.61 -7.97 -1.88
N TYR A 287 -13.89 -7.34 -2.79
CA TYR A 287 -13.90 -7.72 -4.20
C TYR A 287 -12.51 -7.62 -4.84
N ASN A 288 -12.37 -8.22 -6.02
CA ASN A 288 -11.23 -8.02 -6.89
C ASN A 288 -11.62 -7.88 -8.35
N VAL A 289 -10.75 -7.24 -9.11
CA VAL A 289 -10.91 -6.97 -10.55
C VAL A 289 -10.20 -8.04 -11.37
N LEU A 290 -10.71 -8.33 -12.57
CA LEU A 290 -10.05 -9.19 -13.56
C LEU A 290 -8.57 -8.79 -13.76
N ARG A 291 -7.68 -9.78 -13.90
CA ARG A 291 -6.22 -9.54 -13.85
C ARG A 291 -5.58 -9.07 -15.16
N LEU A 292 -6.05 -9.58 -16.30
CA LEU A 292 -5.39 -9.39 -17.60
C LEU A 292 -5.79 -8.05 -18.25
N PRO A 293 -4.83 -7.15 -18.59
CA PRO A 293 -5.13 -5.82 -19.12
C PRO A 293 -6.00 -5.84 -20.39
N GLN A 294 -5.69 -6.70 -21.36
CA GLN A 294 -6.48 -6.80 -22.60
C GLN A 294 -7.94 -7.19 -22.31
N ARG A 295 -8.16 -8.22 -21.47
CA ARG A 295 -9.52 -8.66 -21.12
C ARG A 295 -10.28 -7.59 -20.34
N TYR A 296 -9.59 -6.83 -19.49
CA TYR A 296 -10.17 -5.72 -18.77
C TYR A 296 -10.65 -4.63 -19.73
N ILE A 297 -9.80 -4.23 -20.70
CA ILE A 297 -10.14 -3.23 -21.73
C ILE A 297 -11.36 -3.70 -22.55
N ASP A 298 -11.30 -4.92 -23.08
CA ASP A 298 -12.36 -5.47 -23.94
C ASP A 298 -13.71 -5.54 -23.21
N ARG A 299 -13.68 -5.94 -21.93
CA ARG A 299 -14.88 -6.10 -21.10
C ARG A 299 -15.54 -4.76 -20.80
N LEU A 300 -14.76 -3.71 -20.53
CA LEU A 300 -15.30 -2.36 -20.29
C LEU A 300 -15.80 -1.70 -21.57
N ALA A 301 -15.10 -1.91 -22.70
CA ALA A 301 -15.54 -1.42 -24.00
C ALA A 301 -16.89 -2.03 -24.43
N ALA A 302 -17.17 -3.28 -24.07
CA ALA A 302 -18.41 -3.96 -24.40
C ALA A 302 -19.53 -3.78 -23.35
N ALA A 303 -19.23 -3.24 -22.16
CA ALA A 303 -20.20 -3.13 -21.07
C ALA A 303 -21.23 -2.01 -21.34
N GLN A 304 -22.51 -2.30 -21.07
CA GLN A 304 -23.62 -1.37 -21.31
C GLN A 304 -24.31 -0.89 -20.02
N HIS A 305 -24.13 -1.58 -18.90
CA HIS A 305 -24.83 -1.33 -17.65
C HIS A 305 -23.86 -1.40 -16.47
N SER A 306 -24.12 -0.61 -15.42
CA SER A 306 -23.43 -0.73 -14.13
C SER A 306 -23.88 -1.97 -13.37
N GLU A 307 -23.01 -2.44 -12.48
CA GLU A 307 -23.34 -3.42 -11.45
C GLU A 307 -23.73 -2.69 -10.15
N GLU A 308 -24.20 -3.44 -9.15
CA GLU A 308 -24.44 -2.91 -7.81
C GLU A 308 -23.13 -2.51 -7.12
N TYR A 309 -23.09 -1.30 -6.56
CA TYR A 309 -21.93 -0.79 -5.81
C TYR A 309 -21.48 -1.79 -4.73
N PRO A 310 -20.17 -2.05 -4.57
CA PRO A 310 -19.02 -1.41 -5.24
C PRO A 310 -18.55 -2.11 -6.52
N ARG A 311 -19.35 -3.03 -7.08
CA ARG A 311 -18.95 -3.85 -8.23
C ARG A 311 -19.00 -3.06 -9.54
N THR A 312 -18.26 -3.57 -10.51
CA THR A 312 -18.16 -3.06 -11.88
C THR A 312 -18.26 -4.24 -12.87
N PRO A 313 -18.47 -4.00 -14.17
CA PRO A 313 -18.52 -5.07 -15.18
C PRO A 313 -17.27 -5.97 -15.27
N VAL A 314 -16.16 -5.53 -14.67
CA VAL A 314 -14.86 -6.23 -14.60
C VAL A 314 -14.55 -6.78 -13.21
N THR A 315 -15.49 -6.72 -12.27
CA THR A 315 -15.36 -7.43 -11.00
C THR A 315 -15.29 -8.94 -11.25
N ALA A 316 -14.21 -9.57 -10.81
CA ALA A 316 -13.96 -11.00 -10.98
C ALA A 316 -14.58 -11.82 -9.84
N LYS A 317 -14.43 -11.35 -8.60
CA LYS A 317 -15.01 -11.97 -7.40
C LYS A 317 -15.47 -10.88 -6.44
N ALA A 318 -16.60 -11.13 -5.77
CA ALA A 318 -17.11 -10.29 -4.68
C ALA A 318 -17.67 -11.20 -3.57
N ILE A 319 -17.39 -10.86 -2.32
CA ILE A 319 -17.78 -11.63 -1.13
C ILE A 319 -18.28 -10.63 -0.08
N ALA A 320 -19.47 -10.88 0.47
CA ALA A 320 -19.97 -10.14 1.62
C ALA A 320 -19.14 -10.49 2.87
N VAL A 321 -18.74 -9.48 3.62
CA VAL A 321 -17.99 -9.62 4.86
C VAL A 321 -19.00 -9.72 6.01
N ASP A 322 -18.98 -10.85 6.71
CA ASP A 322 -19.79 -11.01 7.91
C ASP A 322 -19.12 -10.33 9.13
N ARG A 323 -19.86 -10.23 10.22
CA ARG A 323 -19.39 -9.53 11.43
C ARG A 323 -18.11 -10.15 11.99
N GLU A 324 -17.98 -11.47 11.96
CA GLU A 324 -16.81 -12.18 12.49
C GLU A 324 -15.56 -11.87 11.66
N THR A 325 -15.68 -11.95 10.33
CA THR A 325 -14.62 -11.58 9.40
C THR A 325 -14.23 -10.11 9.57
N ASP A 326 -15.19 -9.19 9.73
CA ASP A 326 -14.90 -7.77 9.94
C ASP A 326 -14.14 -7.51 11.26
N MET A 327 -14.47 -8.25 12.33
CA MET A 327 -13.71 -8.19 13.58
C MET A 327 -12.28 -8.70 13.39
N GLN A 328 -12.10 -9.86 12.75
CA GLN A 328 -10.79 -10.44 12.47
C GLN A 328 -9.92 -9.52 11.61
N GLU A 329 -10.49 -8.95 10.54
CA GLU A 329 -9.79 -7.98 9.68
C GLU A 329 -9.44 -6.69 10.44
N THR A 330 -10.34 -6.18 11.29
CA THR A 330 -10.07 -4.99 12.12
C THR A 330 -8.93 -5.25 13.11
N ILE A 331 -8.86 -6.45 13.70
CA ILE A 331 -7.76 -6.83 14.59
C ILE A 331 -6.46 -6.96 13.81
N MET A 332 -6.48 -7.72 12.70
CA MET A 332 -5.30 -7.95 11.87
C MET A 332 -4.70 -6.63 11.35
N MET A 333 -5.54 -5.73 10.84
CA MET A 333 -5.10 -4.44 10.31
C MET A 333 -4.69 -3.47 11.43
N GLY A 334 -5.47 -3.39 12.51
CA GLY A 334 -5.22 -2.46 13.61
C GLY A 334 -3.96 -2.81 14.41
N MET A 335 -3.61 -4.10 14.55
CA MET A 335 -2.35 -4.52 15.19
C MET A 335 -1.11 -4.08 14.42
N ARG A 336 -1.21 -3.75 13.13
CA ARG A 336 -0.09 -3.18 12.36
C ARG A 336 0.24 -1.76 12.79
N MET A 337 -0.73 -1.00 13.31
CA MET A 337 -0.53 0.38 13.73
C MET A 337 0.15 0.42 15.09
N LEU A 338 1.40 0.87 15.15
CA LEU A 338 2.23 0.74 16.35
C LEU A 338 1.98 1.85 17.37
N GLN A 339 1.64 3.04 16.89
CA GLN A 339 1.32 4.18 17.75
C GLN A 339 -0.17 4.23 18.09
N GLU A 340 -1.02 4.11 17.06
CA GLU A 340 -2.49 4.14 17.23
C GLU A 340 -2.98 2.85 17.90
N GLY A 341 -2.47 1.68 17.48
CA GLY A 341 -2.97 0.39 17.93
C GLY A 341 -4.45 0.18 17.57
N ILE A 342 -5.07 -0.80 18.22
CA ILE A 342 -6.52 -0.95 18.21
C ILE A 342 -7.11 -0.12 19.35
N GLN A 343 -7.80 0.96 18.99
CA GLN A 343 -8.54 1.80 19.92
C GLN A 343 -9.78 1.06 20.45
N ARG A 344 -9.86 0.86 21.77
CA ARG A 344 -10.92 0.06 22.41
C ARG A 344 -12.30 0.68 22.19
N ASP A 345 -12.42 2.00 22.30
CA ASP A 345 -13.69 2.70 22.09
C ASP A 345 -14.18 2.61 20.64
N THR A 346 -13.29 2.73 19.66
CA THR A 346 -13.64 2.55 18.25
C THR A 346 -14.10 1.11 17.99
N PHE A 347 -13.43 0.12 18.57
CA PHE A 347 -13.81 -1.28 18.46
C PHE A 347 -15.19 -1.55 19.08
N ARG A 348 -15.45 -1.02 20.29
CA ARG A 348 -16.76 -1.08 20.95
C ARG A 348 -17.86 -0.44 20.13
N GLN A 349 -17.61 0.73 19.55
CA GLN A 349 -18.57 1.42 18.70
C GLN A 349 -18.88 0.64 17.43
N ARG A 350 -17.87 -0.01 16.83
CA ARG A 350 -18.02 -0.79 15.59
C ARG A 350 -18.74 -2.12 15.82
N PHE A 351 -18.46 -2.82 16.92
CA PHE A 351 -18.91 -4.20 17.13
C PHE A 351 -19.85 -4.42 18.32
N GLY A 352 -20.02 -3.42 19.19
CA GLY A 352 -20.84 -3.52 20.40
C GLY A 352 -20.23 -4.34 21.53
N VAL A 353 -18.95 -4.73 21.42
CA VAL A 353 -18.20 -5.51 22.41
C VAL A 353 -16.84 -4.88 22.65
N ASP A 354 -16.29 -5.05 23.86
CA ASP A 354 -14.91 -4.67 24.14
C ASP A 354 -13.94 -5.76 23.66
N ILE A 355 -12.88 -5.35 22.97
CA ILE A 355 -11.88 -6.29 22.45
C ILE A 355 -11.14 -7.07 23.57
N VAL A 356 -10.94 -6.46 24.75
CA VAL A 356 -10.28 -7.14 25.88
C VAL A 356 -11.18 -8.20 26.48
N ASP A 357 -12.48 -7.95 26.56
CA ASP A 357 -13.44 -8.92 27.07
C ASP A 357 -13.67 -10.07 26.07
N GLU A 358 -13.81 -9.76 24.78
CA GLU A 358 -14.08 -10.76 23.74
C GLU A 358 -12.87 -11.68 23.50
N TYR A 359 -11.64 -11.15 23.55
CA TYR A 359 -10.40 -11.90 23.25
C TYR A 359 -9.45 -12.00 24.45
N ALA A 360 -10.01 -12.10 25.66
CA ALA A 360 -9.27 -12.05 26.92
C ALA A 360 -8.13 -13.08 27.00
N ASP A 361 -8.35 -14.31 26.53
CA ASP A 361 -7.36 -15.38 26.60
C ASP A 361 -6.14 -15.11 25.71
N ALA A 362 -6.37 -14.70 24.45
CA ALA A 362 -5.32 -14.34 23.50
C ALA A 362 -4.52 -13.14 24.02
N ILE A 363 -5.22 -12.10 24.48
CA ILE A 363 -4.60 -10.89 25.01
C ILE A 363 -3.74 -11.21 26.23
N LYS A 364 -4.30 -11.91 27.22
CA LYS A 364 -3.56 -12.28 28.45
C LYS A 364 -2.34 -13.14 28.15
N LYS A 365 -2.45 -14.08 27.22
CA LYS A 365 -1.33 -14.90 26.76
C LYS A 365 -0.19 -14.03 26.24
N HIS A 366 -0.47 -13.12 25.30
CA HIS A 366 0.57 -12.30 24.68
C HIS A 366 1.06 -11.14 25.55
N GLN A 367 0.26 -10.64 26.48
CA GLN A 367 0.73 -9.75 27.55
C GLN A 367 1.73 -10.45 28.48
N ASN A 368 1.46 -11.71 28.88
CA ASN A 368 2.39 -12.48 29.71
C ASN A 368 3.72 -12.76 29.01
N TYR A 369 3.72 -12.85 27.68
CA TYR A 369 4.93 -12.95 26.87
C TYR A 369 5.60 -11.59 26.58
N GLY A 370 5.02 -10.48 27.01
CA GLY A 370 5.54 -9.14 26.72
C GLY A 370 5.40 -8.70 25.27
N LEU A 371 4.53 -9.36 24.48
CA LEU A 371 4.32 -9.09 23.05
C LEU A 371 3.21 -8.05 22.79
N LEU A 372 2.28 -7.88 23.74
CA LEU A 372 1.23 -6.88 23.68
C LEU A 372 1.32 -5.90 24.85
N SER A 373 1.11 -4.61 24.56
CA SER A 373 0.77 -3.59 25.53
C SER A 373 -0.72 -3.33 25.47
N VAL A 374 -1.38 -3.34 26.63
CA VAL A 374 -2.83 -3.09 26.76
C VAL A 374 -3.05 -2.14 27.91
N ASP A 375 -3.83 -1.10 27.66
CA ASP A 375 -4.30 -0.15 28.64
C ASP A 375 -5.82 0.10 28.48
N ASP A 376 -6.33 1.11 29.17
CA ASP A 376 -7.76 1.45 29.13
C ASP A 376 -8.20 2.03 27.78
N GLU A 377 -7.26 2.53 26.96
CA GLU A 377 -7.53 3.20 25.68
C GLU A 377 -7.30 2.27 24.49
N LYS A 378 -6.22 1.49 24.47
CA LYS A 378 -5.79 0.73 23.28
C LYS A 378 -5.07 -0.59 23.56
N ILE A 379 -4.96 -1.38 22.50
CA ILE A 379 -4.08 -2.56 22.39
C ILE A 379 -3.05 -2.31 21.29
N SER A 380 -1.77 -2.60 21.55
CA SER A 380 -0.71 -2.43 20.56
C SER A 380 0.39 -3.49 20.74
N LEU A 381 1.13 -3.76 19.66
CA LEU A 381 2.33 -4.60 19.72
C LEU A 381 3.46 -3.86 20.44
N THR A 382 4.14 -4.54 21.36
CA THR A 382 5.43 -4.06 21.87
C THR A 382 6.50 -4.18 20.79
N GLN A 383 7.71 -3.65 21.02
CA GLN A 383 8.83 -3.83 20.08
C GLN A 383 9.09 -5.33 19.80
N GLN A 384 9.12 -6.17 20.83
CA GLN A 384 9.25 -7.63 20.68
C GLN A 384 8.04 -8.24 19.94
N GLY A 385 6.83 -7.71 20.19
CA GLY A 385 5.61 -8.13 19.51
C GLY A 385 5.65 -7.95 17.99
N ARG A 386 6.39 -6.96 17.47
CA ARG A 386 6.46 -6.66 16.03
C ARG A 386 7.01 -7.85 15.23
N PHE A 387 8.08 -8.47 15.73
CA PHE A 387 8.71 -9.64 15.09
C PHE A 387 7.80 -10.87 15.04
N LEU A 388 6.86 -10.98 15.98
CA LEU A 388 5.94 -12.11 16.10
C LEU A 388 4.49 -11.71 15.77
N SER A 389 4.29 -10.59 15.07
CA SER A 389 2.98 -9.99 14.82
C SER A 389 1.99 -10.97 14.21
N ASN A 390 2.39 -11.72 13.18
CA ASN A 390 1.54 -12.74 12.55
C ASN A 390 1.12 -13.86 13.52
N ALA A 391 2.02 -14.28 14.41
CA ALA A 391 1.72 -15.31 15.41
C ALA A 391 0.78 -14.78 16.49
N VAL A 392 0.96 -13.52 16.91
CA VAL A 392 0.07 -12.83 17.85
C VAL A 392 -1.33 -12.69 17.25
N ILE A 393 -1.43 -12.18 16.01
CA ILE A 393 -2.72 -11.94 15.34
C ILE A 393 -3.48 -13.26 15.14
N ARG A 394 -2.80 -14.33 14.71
CA ARG A 394 -3.43 -15.64 14.50
C ARG A 394 -4.12 -16.16 15.75
N ASP A 395 -3.57 -15.93 16.93
CA ASP A 395 -4.14 -16.46 18.17
C ASP A 395 -5.45 -15.77 18.61
N PHE A 396 -5.90 -14.73 17.87
CA PHE A 396 -7.23 -14.13 18.05
C PHE A 396 -8.35 -14.90 17.34
N PHE A 397 -8.07 -15.87 16.45
CA PHE A 397 -9.10 -16.58 15.69
C PHE A 397 -8.76 -18.03 15.32
#